data_AF-A0A537SWN0-F1
#
_entry.id   AF-A0A537SWN0-F1
#
_cell.length_a   1.000
_cell.length_b   1.000
_cell.length_c   1.000
_cell.angle_alpha   90.00
_cell.angle_beta   90.00
_cell.angle_gamma   90.00
#
_symmetry.space_group_name_H-M   'P 1'
#
loop_
_entity.id
_entity.type
_entity.pdbx_description
1 polymer ?
#
loop_
_entity_poly.entity_id
_entity_poly.type
_entity_poly.pdbx_seq_one_letter_code
_entity_poly.pdbx_strand_id
1 'polypeptide(L)'
;MIETVRLGLNCSNQSCGKTIIDPRRKPTRCDSVSITPIPPKARSFGFVPDLRRCEAGDLILSHSILPGFAEKLIVRAQIHAGLSADDSRWTHAAVFLYQDFVLEAVPWKGVITRSLYSDIPDNILRVRRRRNLDDEEEQEHRIKGYKIALCAQRMLGTRYGVSAALSLGWRSIFRGDLWNRDWLPLFRSAVICSQVVYDAHAQITRDLLDRCPINGGVMPAHLSATSDLEDVSIPWVKVA
;
A
#
# COMPACT_ATOMS: atom_id res chain seq x y z
N MET A 1 -10.27 -35.90 34.43
CA MET A 1 -11.33 -34.90 34.18
C MET A 1 -10.62 -33.56 34.06
N ILE A 2 -10.28 -33.14 32.83
CA ILE A 2 -9.63 -31.85 32.54
C ILE A 2 -10.50 -31.21 31.46
N GLU A 3 -11.13 -30.12 31.83
CA GLU A 3 -12.12 -29.40 31.03
C GLU A 3 -11.39 -28.38 30.15
N THR A 4 -11.27 -28.69 28.86
CA THR A 4 -10.66 -27.82 27.86
C THR A 4 -11.65 -26.71 27.50
N VAL A 5 -11.44 -25.51 28.05
CA VAL A 5 -12.20 -24.30 27.70
C VAL A 5 -11.88 -23.91 26.25
N ARG A 6 -12.77 -24.25 25.32
CA ARG A 6 -12.78 -23.69 23.96
C ARG A 6 -13.37 -22.29 24.00
N LEU A 7 -12.53 -21.26 23.90
CA LEU A 7 -12.95 -19.91 23.57
C LEU A 7 -13.30 -19.85 22.07
N GLY A 8 -14.53 -20.23 21.74
CA GLY A 8 -15.14 -19.94 20.45
C GLY A 8 -15.66 -18.51 20.45
N LEU A 9 -14.89 -17.58 19.87
CA LEU A 9 -15.42 -16.29 19.43
C LEU A 9 -15.57 -16.32 17.92
N ASN A 10 -16.71 -16.85 17.48
CA ASN A 10 -17.21 -16.65 16.13
C ASN A 10 -17.61 -15.18 15.97
N CYS A 11 -16.72 -14.37 15.39
CA CYS A 11 -17.07 -13.06 14.83
C CYS A 11 -17.21 -13.20 13.31
N SER A 12 -18.09 -14.10 12.85
CA SER A 12 -18.52 -14.17 11.45
C SER A 12 -19.62 -13.14 11.23
N ASN A 13 -19.22 -11.91 10.89
CA ASN A 13 -20.00 -10.92 10.15
C ASN A 13 -19.05 -9.82 9.63
N GLN A 14 -18.15 -10.19 8.72
CA GLN A 14 -17.45 -9.19 7.91
C GLN A 14 -18.31 -8.91 6.68
N SER A 15 -18.96 -7.75 6.70
CA SER A 15 -19.59 -7.15 5.54
C SER A 15 -18.60 -7.08 4.38
N CYS A 16 -19.07 -7.36 3.16
CA CYS A 16 -18.41 -7.11 1.89
C CYS A 16 -18.11 -5.60 1.72
N GLY A 17 -17.08 -5.11 2.41
CA GLY A 17 -16.70 -3.70 2.46
C GLY A 17 -15.19 -3.58 2.57
N LYS A 18 -14.61 -2.61 1.86
CA LYS A 18 -13.16 -2.35 1.87
C LYS A 18 -12.69 -2.07 3.30
N THR A 19 -11.69 -2.81 3.78
CA THR A 19 -11.15 -2.61 5.14
C THR A 19 -10.07 -1.53 5.10
N ILE A 20 -10.26 -0.47 5.91
CA ILE A 20 -9.35 0.68 5.97
C ILE A 20 -8.97 1.00 7.42
N ILE A 21 -7.79 1.56 7.58
CA ILE A 21 -7.25 2.08 8.83
C ILE A 21 -7.47 3.59 8.81
N ASP A 22 -8.54 4.07 9.46
CA ASP A 22 -8.90 5.49 9.52
C ASP A 22 -8.68 6.03 10.95
N PRO A 23 -7.66 6.90 11.18
CA PRO A 23 -7.36 7.47 12.49
C PRO A 23 -8.52 8.27 13.12
N ARG A 24 -9.50 8.71 12.31
CA ARG A 24 -10.69 9.43 12.79
C ARG A 24 -11.70 8.50 13.47
N ARG A 25 -11.65 7.20 13.15
CA ARG A 25 -12.52 6.18 13.74
C ARG A 25 -11.82 5.57 14.94
N LYS A 26 -11.77 6.32 16.04
CA LYS A 26 -11.12 5.86 17.28
C LYS A 26 -11.69 4.50 17.69
N PRO A 27 -10.85 3.50 17.95
CA PRO A 27 -11.31 2.19 18.39
C PRO A 27 -11.86 2.26 19.82
N THR A 28 -12.98 1.57 20.07
CA THR A 28 -13.66 1.56 21.36
C THR A 28 -13.02 0.58 22.37
N ARG A 29 -12.32 -0.44 21.88
CA ARG A 29 -11.55 -1.42 22.66
C ARG A 29 -10.32 -1.83 21.85
N CYS A 30 -9.16 -1.81 22.50
CA CYS A 30 -7.89 -2.19 21.90
C CYS A 30 -7.04 -2.93 22.91
N ASP A 31 -6.36 -3.97 22.43
CA ASP A 31 -5.21 -4.52 23.13
C ASP A 31 -4.11 -3.45 23.24
N SER A 32 -3.36 -3.47 24.34
CA SER A 32 -2.19 -2.61 24.51
C SER A 32 -0.95 -3.29 23.96
N VAL A 33 -0.06 -2.51 23.36
CA VAL A 33 1.22 -3.01 22.89
C VAL A 33 2.36 -2.08 23.31
N SER A 34 3.46 -2.69 23.76
CA SER A 34 4.73 -1.99 24.01
C SER A 34 5.61 -2.15 22.77
N ILE A 35 5.35 -1.33 21.74
CA ILE A 35 6.19 -1.28 20.53
C ILE A 35 7.12 -0.08 20.66
N THR A 36 8.41 -0.30 20.51
CA THR A 36 9.42 0.76 20.42
C THR A 36 10.38 0.47 19.28
N PRO A 37 10.78 1.47 18.48
CA PRO A 37 10.46 2.91 18.62
C PRO A 37 9.18 3.34 17.87
N ILE A 38 8.24 4.01 18.55
CA ILE A 38 7.11 4.72 17.92
C ILE A 38 7.45 6.23 17.82
N PRO A 39 7.26 6.87 16.65
CA PRO A 39 7.45 8.32 16.47
C PRO A 39 6.64 9.16 17.48
N PRO A 40 7.15 10.32 17.94
CA PRO A 40 6.47 11.14 18.95
C PRO A 40 5.03 11.50 18.60
N LYS A 41 4.75 11.76 17.31
CA LYS A 41 3.42 12.11 16.81
C LYS A 41 2.42 10.95 16.91
N ALA A 42 2.83 9.74 16.52
CA ALA A 42 2.00 8.55 16.69
C ALA A 42 1.83 8.18 18.16
N ARG A 43 2.87 8.40 18.98
CA ARG A 43 2.82 8.18 20.43
C ARG A 43 1.83 9.13 21.11
N SER A 44 1.84 10.42 20.77
CA SER A 44 0.91 11.40 21.35
C SER A 44 -0.54 11.18 20.90
N PHE A 45 -0.74 10.59 19.72
CA PHE A 45 -2.07 10.13 19.28
C PHE A 45 -2.60 8.96 20.13
N GLY A 46 -1.72 8.13 20.70
CA GLY A 46 -2.05 7.10 21.70
C GLY A 46 -2.48 5.75 21.12
N PHE A 47 -2.61 5.63 19.81
CA PHE A 47 -2.98 4.39 19.11
C PHE A 47 -2.14 4.21 17.85
N VAL A 48 -1.86 2.97 17.48
CA VAL A 48 -1.19 2.62 16.23
C VAL A 48 -1.86 1.39 15.59
N PRO A 49 -1.78 1.19 14.27
CA PRO A 49 -2.23 -0.06 13.66
C PRO A 49 -1.37 -1.24 14.12
N ASP A 50 -1.98 -2.42 14.30
CA ASP A 50 -1.27 -3.65 14.65
C ASP A 50 -0.56 -4.26 13.44
N LEU A 51 0.59 -3.69 13.08
CA LEU A 51 1.37 -4.10 11.91
C LEU A 51 1.98 -5.50 12.03
N ARG A 52 1.85 -6.19 13.17
CA ARG A 52 2.20 -7.62 13.30
C ARG A 52 1.33 -8.51 12.42
N ARG A 53 0.17 -8.01 11.96
CA ARG A 53 -0.71 -8.69 11.00
C ARG A 53 -0.33 -8.47 9.54
N CYS A 54 0.56 -7.51 9.27
CA CYS A 54 1.13 -7.33 7.94
C CYS A 54 2.20 -8.38 7.68
N GLU A 55 2.37 -8.74 6.41
CA GLU A 55 3.40 -9.62 5.92
C GLU A 55 4.25 -8.91 4.88
N ALA A 56 5.50 -9.35 4.75
CA ALA A 56 6.41 -8.85 3.73
C ALA A 56 5.76 -9.02 2.35
N GLY A 57 5.78 -7.96 1.54
CA GLY A 57 5.17 -7.95 0.22
C GLY A 57 3.72 -7.43 0.20
N ASP A 58 3.09 -7.22 1.35
CA ASP A 58 1.78 -6.56 1.39
C ASP A 58 1.86 -5.17 0.74
N LEU A 59 0.84 -4.85 -0.06
CA LEU A 59 0.64 -3.53 -0.61
C LEU A 59 0.04 -2.62 0.46
N ILE A 60 0.68 -1.48 0.69
CA ILE A 60 0.16 -0.40 1.51
C ILE A 60 -0.28 0.74 0.60
N LEU A 61 -1.57 1.09 0.63
CA LEU A 61 -2.12 2.27 -0.01
C LEU A 61 -2.38 3.34 1.04
N SER A 62 -2.10 4.60 0.73
CA SER A 62 -2.36 5.71 1.64
C SER A 62 -2.85 6.97 0.94
N HIS A 63 -3.56 7.79 1.71
CA HIS A 63 -3.88 9.17 1.36
C HIS A 63 -4.02 10.01 2.63
N SER A 64 -3.79 11.32 2.54
CA SER A 64 -3.92 12.20 3.70
C SER A 64 -5.38 12.39 4.10
N ILE A 65 -5.63 12.53 5.39
CA ILE A 65 -6.94 12.98 5.93
C ILE A 65 -7.23 14.40 5.45
N LEU A 66 -6.21 15.25 5.41
CA LEU A 66 -6.27 16.62 4.91
C LEU A 66 -5.44 16.72 3.63
N PRO A 67 -6.00 16.36 2.46
CA PRO A 67 -5.24 16.28 1.22
C PRO A 67 -4.77 17.68 0.78
N GLY A 68 -3.46 17.78 0.57
CA GLY A 68 -2.83 18.95 -0.04
C GLY A 68 -3.19 19.10 -1.52
N PHE A 69 -2.67 20.15 -2.15
CA PHE A 69 -2.89 20.41 -3.57
C PHE A 69 -2.41 19.26 -4.47
N ALA A 70 -1.23 18.70 -4.16
CA ALA A 70 -0.64 17.60 -4.90
C ALA A 70 -1.51 16.34 -4.93
N GLU A 71 -2.02 15.92 -3.77
CA GLU A 71 -2.90 14.76 -3.65
C GLU A 71 -4.21 14.98 -4.42
N LYS A 72 -4.81 16.16 -4.31
CA LYS A 72 -6.03 16.51 -5.07
C LYS A 72 -5.82 16.40 -6.58
N LEU A 73 -4.63 16.75 -7.08
CA LEU A 73 -4.29 16.58 -8.49
C LEU A 73 -4.17 15.11 -8.89
N ILE A 74 -3.51 14.27 -8.07
CA ILE A 74 -3.41 12.82 -8.30
C ILE A 74 -4.81 12.20 -8.35
N VAL A 75 -5.67 12.52 -7.38
CA VAL A 75 -7.07 12.04 -7.35
C VAL A 75 -7.81 12.43 -8.64
N ARG A 76 -7.72 13.70 -9.05
CA ARG A 76 -8.37 14.17 -10.29
C ARG A 76 -7.85 13.45 -11.53
N ALA A 77 -6.55 13.24 -11.63
CA ALA A 77 -5.94 12.54 -12.75
C ALA A 77 -6.39 11.07 -12.82
N GLN A 78 -6.46 10.38 -11.68
CA GLN A 78 -6.98 9.01 -11.60
C GLN A 78 -8.45 8.93 -12.03
N ILE A 79 -9.29 9.89 -11.62
CA ILE A 79 -10.69 9.99 -12.06
C ILE A 79 -10.78 10.24 -13.57
N HIS A 80 -9.98 11.16 -14.12
CA HIS A 80 -9.95 11.44 -15.56
C HIS A 80 -9.48 10.24 -16.39
N ALA A 81 -8.66 9.37 -15.80
CA ALA A 81 -8.27 8.09 -16.40
C ALA A 81 -9.39 7.02 -16.34
N GLY A 82 -10.58 7.36 -15.85
CA GLY A 82 -11.75 6.47 -15.81
C GLY A 82 -11.84 5.58 -14.56
N LEU A 83 -11.01 5.82 -13.53
CA LEU A 83 -11.05 5.05 -12.30
C LEU A 83 -12.14 5.57 -11.35
N SER A 84 -12.70 4.67 -10.54
CA SER A 84 -13.77 5.02 -9.58
C SER A 84 -13.29 6.08 -8.60
N ALA A 85 -14.19 6.93 -8.09
CA ALA A 85 -13.84 7.91 -7.06
C ALA A 85 -13.30 7.25 -5.77
N ASP A 86 -13.84 6.09 -5.41
CA ASP A 86 -13.45 5.33 -4.23
C ASP A 86 -12.03 4.77 -4.31
N ASP A 87 -11.59 4.34 -5.50
CA ASP A 87 -10.22 3.88 -5.73
C ASP A 87 -9.28 5.05 -6.00
N SER A 88 -9.79 6.11 -6.62
CA SER A 88 -9.02 7.32 -6.95
C SER A 88 -8.62 8.14 -5.73
N ARG A 89 -9.14 7.85 -4.53
CA ARG A 89 -8.72 8.53 -3.30
C ARG A 89 -7.30 8.18 -2.87
N TRP A 90 -6.79 7.01 -3.25
CA TRP A 90 -5.45 6.58 -2.89
C TRP A 90 -4.44 7.33 -3.75
N THR A 91 -3.48 7.99 -3.12
CA THR A 91 -2.51 8.85 -3.81
C THR A 91 -1.09 8.34 -3.70
N HIS A 92 -0.88 7.31 -2.88
CA HIS A 92 0.42 6.72 -2.65
C HIS A 92 0.33 5.20 -2.48
N ALA A 93 1.41 4.51 -2.82
CA ALA A 93 1.55 3.06 -2.73
C ALA A 93 2.96 2.69 -2.24
N ALA A 94 3.05 1.70 -1.36
CA ALA A 94 4.30 1.20 -0.79
C ALA A 94 4.23 -0.31 -0.61
N VAL A 95 5.39 -0.95 -0.46
CA VAL A 95 5.51 -2.38 -0.12
C VAL A 95 5.88 -2.50 1.36
N PHE A 96 5.11 -3.27 2.13
CA PHE A 96 5.48 -3.60 3.50
C PHE A 96 6.68 -4.56 3.52
N LEU A 97 7.66 -4.27 4.37
CA LEU A 97 8.87 -5.08 4.50
C LEU A 97 8.79 -5.98 5.74
N TYR A 98 8.78 -5.37 6.93
CA TYR A 98 8.74 -6.07 8.22
C TYR A 98 8.49 -5.05 9.33
N GLN A 99 7.99 -5.51 10.49
CA GLN A 99 7.70 -4.68 11.68
C GLN A 99 6.82 -3.47 11.35
N ASP A 100 7.42 -2.32 11.10
CA ASP A 100 6.76 -1.08 10.69
C ASP A 100 7.39 -0.47 9.43
N PHE A 101 8.38 -1.12 8.82
CA PHE A 101 9.09 -0.58 7.67
C PHE A 101 8.33 -0.85 6.38
N VAL A 102 8.24 0.19 5.57
CA VAL A 102 7.76 0.14 4.19
C VAL A 102 8.85 0.63 3.25
N LEU A 103 8.78 0.16 2.01
CA LEU A 103 9.54 0.68 0.88
C LEU A 103 8.60 1.45 -0.05
N GLU A 104 8.98 2.67 -0.35
CA GLU A 104 8.20 3.58 -1.19
C GLU A 104 9.11 4.39 -2.11
N ALA A 105 8.55 4.86 -3.22
CA ALA A 105 9.20 5.86 -4.05
C ALA A 105 8.61 7.24 -3.75
N VAL A 106 9.46 8.17 -3.32
CA VAL A 106 9.05 9.54 -3.00
C VAL A 106 9.73 10.55 -3.92
N PRO A 107 9.11 11.72 -4.14
CA PRO A 107 9.73 12.78 -4.92
C PRO A 107 11.11 13.14 -4.37
N TRP A 108 12.08 13.35 -5.27
CA TRP A 108 13.45 13.83 -4.99
C TRP A 108 14.37 12.87 -4.23
N LYS A 109 13.85 12.03 -3.32
CA LYS A 109 14.66 11.05 -2.57
C LYS A 109 14.80 9.71 -3.28
N GLY A 110 13.91 9.41 -4.23
CA GLY A 110 13.88 8.12 -4.93
C GLY A 110 13.21 7.04 -4.10
N VAL A 111 13.62 5.79 -4.31
CA VAL A 111 13.14 4.66 -3.48
C VAL A 111 13.85 4.67 -2.13
N ILE A 112 13.06 4.75 -1.06
CA ILE A 112 13.55 4.80 0.32
C ILE A 112 12.80 3.78 1.19
N THR A 113 13.37 3.49 2.36
CA THR A 113 12.66 2.84 3.45
C THR A 113 12.32 3.84 4.53
N ARG A 114 11.16 3.68 5.15
CA ARG A 114 10.76 4.45 6.34
C ARG A 114 9.76 3.68 7.20
N SER A 115 9.52 4.18 8.41
CA SER A 115 8.46 3.69 9.27
C SER A 115 7.09 4.15 8.78
N LEU A 116 6.15 3.20 8.69
CA LEU A 116 4.72 3.40 8.42
C LEU A 116 4.04 4.15 9.56
N TYR A 117 4.55 4.08 10.79
CA TYR A 117 4.00 4.88 11.90
C TYR A 117 4.22 6.38 11.73
N SER A 118 5.10 6.79 10.82
CA SER A 118 5.25 8.20 10.45
C SER A 118 4.01 8.78 9.77
N ASP A 119 3.14 7.92 9.23
CA ASP A 119 1.89 8.29 8.58
C ASP A 119 0.73 8.47 9.57
N ILE A 120 0.93 8.10 10.84
CA ILE A 120 -0.10 8.15 11.87
C ILE A 120 0.06 9.43 12.70
N PRO A 121 -1.02 10.21 12.94
CA PRO A 121 -2.42 9.96 12.58
C PRO A 121 -2.89 10.67 11.30
N ASP A 122 -2.00 11.17 10.44
CA ASP A 122 -2.39 12.08 9.37
C ASP A 122 -3.00 11.40 8.15
N ASN A 123 -2.74 10.09 7.98
CA ASN A 123 -3.12 9.35 6.78
C ASN A 123 -4.14 8.26 7.07
N ILE A 124 -4.97 7.99 6.07
CA ILE A 124 -5.81 6.80 6.01
C ILE A 124 -5.02 5.75 5.22
N LEU A 125 -5.01 4.52 5.73
CA LEU A 125 -4.28 3.42 5.11
C LEU A 125 -5.24 2.31 4.65
N ARG A 126 -4.82 1.55 3.65
CA ARG A 126 -5.41 0.27 3.25
C ARG A 126 -4.28 -0.71 2.98
N VAL A 127 -4.37 -1.89 3.58
CA VAL A 127 -3.39 -2.97 3.40
C VAL A 127 -4.04 -4.01 2.51
N ARG A 128 -3.34 -4.43 1.46
CA ARG A 128 -3.81 -5.46 0.55
C ARG A 128 -2.76 -6.54 0.34
N ARG A 129 -3.19 -7.78 0.18
CA ARG A 129 -2.36 -8.97 -0.02
C ARG A 129 -2.91 -9.79 -1.17
N ARG A 130 -2.08 -10.54 -1.89
CA ARG A 130 -2.60 -11.50 -2.87
C ARG A 130 -3.46 -12.55 -2.16
N ARG A 131 -4.59 -12.88 -2.76
CA ARG A 131 -5.53 -13.85 -2.20
C ARG A 131 -4.87 -15.23 -2.12
N ASN A 132 -4.92 -15.87 -0.94
CA ASN A 132 -4.55 -17.27 -0.79
C ASN A 132 -5.64 -18.15 -1.39
N LEU A 133 -5.27 -19.08 -2.28
CA LEU A 133 -6.24 -19.98 -2.88
C LEU A 133 -6.32 -21.33 -2.15
N ASP A 134 -5.25 -21.81 -1.47
CA ASP A 134 -5.27 -23.06 -0.69
C ASP A 134 -4.29 -23.10 0.53
N ASP A 135 -4.51 -24.01 1.49
CA ASP A 135 -3.71 -24.15 2.74
C ASP A 135 -2.26 -24.63 2.52
N GLU A 136 -2.03 -25.57 1.59
CA GLU A 136 -0.67 -25.99 1.22
C GLU A 136 0.12 -24.86 0.53
N GLU A 137 -0.57 -23.86 -0.02
CA GLU A 137 0.02 -22.70 -0.66
C GLU A 137 0.40 -21.59 0.35
N GLU A 138 0.01 -21.67 1.62
CA GLU A 138 0.23 -20.58 2.58
C GLU A 138 1.73 -20.28 2.77
N GLN A 139 2.55 -21.33 2.96
CA GLN A 139 3.99 -21.16 3.13
C GLN A 139 4.63 -20.62 1.84
N GLU A 140 4.22 -21.13 0.69
CA GLU A 140 4.73 -20.65 -0.60
C GLU A 140 4.34 -19.19 -0.83
N HIS A 141 3.11 -18.81 -0.46
CA HIS A 141 2.61 -17.45 -0.52
C HIS A 141 3.45 -16.51 0.34
N ARG A 142 3.74 -16.88 1.59
CA ARG A 142 4.64 -16.11 2.47
C ARG A 142 6.03 -15.94 1.84
N ILE A 143 6.57 -17.00 1.25
CA ILE A 143 7.85 -16.94 0.52
C ILE A 143 7.77 -15.99 -0.69
N LYS A 144 6.67 -16.01 -1.45
CA LYS A 144 6.42 -15.07 -2.55
C LYS A 144 6.37 -13.63 -2.04
N GLY A 145 5.68 -13.38 -0.92
CA GLY A 145 5.66 -12.08 -0.25
C GLY A 145 7.07 -11.56 0.09
N TYR A 146 7.90 -12.39 0.73
CA TYR A 146 9.31 -12.04 0.99
C TYR A 146 10.09 -11.75 -0.30
N LYS A 147 9.90 -12.57 -1.34
CA LYS A 147 10.54 -12.36 -2.65
C LYS A 147 10.11 -11.04 -3.28
N ILE A 148 8.83 -10.66 -3.18
CA ILE A 148 8.31 -9.37 -3.66
C ILE A 148 8.96 -8.22 -2.89
N ALA A 149 8.99 -8.28 -1.56
CA ALA A 149 9.62 -7.26 -0.73
C ALA A 149 11.11 -7.09 -1.06
N LEU A 150 11.86 -8.18 -1.20
CA LEU A 150 13.27 -8.17 -1.60
C LEU A 150 13.47 -7.65 -3.02
N CYS A 151 12.57 -8.01 -3.94
CA CYS A 151 12.60 -7.52 -5.32
C CYS A 151 12.41 -6.01 -5.38
N ALA A 152 11.42 -5.48 -4.65
CA ALA A 152 11.21 -4.04 -4.51
C ALA A 152 12.41 -3.35 -3.86
N GLN A 153 13.04 -4.01 -2.87
CA GLN A 153 14.24 -3.49 -2.20
C GLN A 153 15.47 -3.38 -3.10
N ARG A 154 15.58 -4.16 -4.18
CA ARG A 154 16.65 -3.98 -5.18
C ARG A 154 16.58 -2.62 -5.88
N MET A 155 15.44 -1.94 -5.82
CA MET A 155 15.25 -0.61 -6.38
C MET A 155 15.68 0.52 -5.43
N LEU A 156 16.11 0.20 -4.20
CA LEU A 156 16.47 1.19 -3.18
C LEU A 156 17.61 2.10 -3.67
N GLY A 157 17.48 3.40 -3.39
CA GLY A 157 18.45 4.41 -3.83
C GLY A 157 18.40 4.75 -5.32
N THR A 158 17.58 4.05 -6.13
CA THR A 158 17.33 4.48 -7.51
C THR A 158 16.61 5.83 -7.46
N ARG A 159 17.32 6.88 -7.89
CA ARG A 159 16.75 8.21 -8.07
C ARG A 159 15.95 8.18 -9.36
N TYR A 160 14.68 8.58 -9.27
CA TYR A 160 13.84 8.64 -10.45
C TYR A 160 14.15 9.87 -11.29
N GLY A 161 15.13 9.66 -12.17
CA GLY A 161 15.42 10.43 -13.37
C GLY A 161 16.22 9.53 -14.32
N VAL A 162 15.62 9.20 -15.47
CA VAL A 162 16.29 8.86 -16.74
C VAL A 162 16.61 7.40 -17.12
N SER A 163 17.01 6.42 -16.28
CA SER A 163 17.62 5.20 -16.89
C SER A 163 16.75 3.94 -17.13
N ALA A 164 15.56 3.75 -16.52
CA ALA A 164 14.85 2.47 -16.64
C ALA A 164 13.31 2.51 -16.74
N ALA A 165 12.70 3.70 -16.85
CA ALA A 165 11.31 3.82 -17.32
C ALA A 165 11.18 3.63 -18.86
N LEU A 166 12.30 3.28 -19.53
CA LEU A 166 12.58 3.53 -20.94
C LEU A 166 12.23 2.41 -21.92
N SER A 167 12.28 1.13 -21.56
CA SER A 167 12.14 0.09 -22.59
C SER A 167 10.72 -0.39 -22.87
N LEU A 168 9.74 -0.18 -21.98
CA LEU A 168 8.36 -0.64 -22.22
C LEU A 168 7.27 0.39 -21.93
N GLY A 169 7.46 1.34 -20.99
CA GLY A 169 6.44 2.32 -20.61
C GLY A 169 6.48 3.67 -21.33
N TRP A 170 7.64 4.10 -21.86
CA TRP A 170 7.77 5.44 -22.43
C TRP A 170 7.09 5.64 -23.78
N ARG A 171 6.93 4.61 -24.62
CA ARG A 171 6.26 4.78 -25.92
C ARG A 171 4.76 5.07 -25.81
N SER A 172 4.09 4.67 -24.73
CA SER A 172 2.68 4.99 -24.50
C SER A 172 2.52 6.41 -23.93
N ILE A 173 3.41 6.81 -23.01
CA ILE A 173 3.39 8.12 -22.35
C ILE A 173 3.70 9.28 -23.32
N PHE A 174 4.56 9.05 -24.32
CA PHE A 174 4.92 10.07 -25.32
C PHE A 174 3.99 10.11 -26.55
N ARG A 175 2.98 9.23 -26.66
CA ARG A 175 2.01 9.19 -27.77
C ARG A 175 0.67 9.90 -27.47
N GLY A 176 0.69 10.86 -26.55
CA GLY A 176 0.09 12.16 -26.86
C GLY A 176 -1.33 12.43 -26.37
N ASP A 177 -1.67 12.17 -25.11
CA ASP A 177 -2.94 12.69 -24.56
C ASP A 177 -2.94 13.05 -23.04
N LEU A 178 -1.81 13.54 -22.50
CA LEU A 178 -1.72 14.01 -21.10
C LEU A 178 -1.08 15.41 -21.00
N TRP A 179 -1.46 16.30 -21.92
CA TRP A 179 -0.85 17.63 -22.10
C TRP A 179 -1.35 18.65 -21.07
N ASN A 180 -0.72 18.71 -19.90
CA ASN A 180 -0.42 19.99 -19.27
C ASN A 180 0.89 19.87 -18.48
N ARG A 181 1.87 20.75 -18.74
CA ARG A 181 3.26 20.57 -18.31
C ARG A 181 3.50 20.83 -16.82
N ASP A 182 2.58 21.49 -16.13
CA ASP A 182 2.83 22.02 -14.77
C ASP A 182 2.52 21.05 -13.63
N TRP A 183 1.82 19.93 -13.87
CA TRP A 183 1.44 18.95 -12.84
C TRP A 183 2.22 17.62 -12.91
N LEU A 184 3.10 17.47 -13.90
CA LEU A 184 3.84 16.24 -14.20
C LEU A 184 4.67 15.66 -13.04
N PRO A 185 5.38 16.42 -12.20
CA PRO A 185 6.29 15.83 -11.21
C PRO A 185 5.58 14.99 -10.14
N LEU A 186 4.42 15.46 -9.68
CA LEU A 186 3.66 14.84 -8.59
C LEU A 186 2.92 13.60 -9.07
N PHE A 187 2.28 13.71 -10.24
CA PHE A 187 1.66 12.57 -10.90
C PHE A 187 2.69 11.49 -11.27
N ARG A 188 3.88 11.88 -11.72
CA ARG A 188 4.99 10.95 -11.92
C ARG A 188 5.31 10.20 -10.63
N SER A 189 5.39 10.87 -9.48
CA SER A 189 5.69 10.18 -8.22
C SER A 189 4.65 9.14 -7.84
N ALA A 190 3.36 9.45 -8.01
CA ALA A 190 2.28 8.51 -7.73
C ALA A 190 2.34 7.29 -8.65
N VAL A 191 2.55 7.52 -9.96
CA VAL A 191 2.76 6.44 -10.94
C VAL A 191 3.98 5.61 -10.58
N ILE A 192 5.08 6.26 -10.19
CA ILE A 192 6.34 5.59 -9.86
C ILE A 192 6.17 4.70 -8.61
N CYS A 193 5.54 5.20 -7.55
CA CYS A 193 5.39 4.41 -6.32
C CYS A 193 4.53 3.17 -6.56
N SER A 194 3.44 3.27 -7.35
CA SER A 194 2.65 2.10 -7.74
C SER A 194 3.37 1.19 -8.74
N GLN A 195 4.20 1.73 -9.63
CA GLN A 195 4.97 0.93 -10.58
C GLN A 195 6.00 0.05 -9.85
N VAL A 196 6.67 0.56 -8.81
CA VAL A 196 7.59 -0.24 -7.96
C VAL A 196 6.88 -1.47 -7.39
N VAL A 197 5.68 -1.29 -6.84
CA VAL A 197 4.90 -2.41 -6.28
C VAL A 197 4.52 -3.39 -7.39
N TYR A 198 3.99 -2.87 -8.50
CA TYR A 198 3.51 -3.68 -9.62
C TYR A 198 4.62 -4.51 -10.29
N ASP A 199 5.76 -3.90 -10.56
CA ASP A 199 6.90 -4.57 -11.20
C ASP A 199 7.48 -5.66 -10.29
N ALA A 200 7.62 -5.37 -8.99
CA ALA A 200 8.07 -6.37 -8.02
C ALA A 200 7.11 -7.56 -7.94
N HIS A 201 5.80 -7.31 -7.94
CA HIS A 201 4.78 -8.35 -7.99
C HIS A 201 4.90 -9.18 -9.28
N ALA A 202 4.87 -8.54 -10.45
CA ALA A 202 4.90 -9.21 -11.74
C ALA A 202 6.20 -10.01 -11.96
N GLN A 203 7.34 -9.50 -11.51
CA GLN A 203 8.63 -10.19 -11.64
C GLN A 203 8.67 -11.48 -10.84
N ILE A 204 8.11 -11.49 -9.63
CA ILE A 204 8.16 -12.65 -8.72
C ILE A 204 7.07 -13.66 -9.04
N THR A 205 5.86 -13.17 -9.28
CA THR A 205 4.69 -14.04 -9.48
C THR A 205 4.55 -14.50 -10.93
N ARG A 206 5.17 -13.79 -11.87
CA ARG A 206 4.95 -13.94 -13.33
C ARG A 206 3.52 -13.63 -13.77
N ASP A 207 2.71 -13.06 -12.88
CA ASP A 207 1.33 -12.67 -13.13
C ASP A 207 1.20 -11.14 -13.13
N LEU A 208 0.40 -10.63 -14.06
CA LEU A 208 -0.02 -9.23 -14.06
C LEU A 208 -1.30 -9.09 -13.24
N LEU A 209 -1.40 -8.01 -12.47
CA LEU A 209 -2.61 -7.73 -11.70
C LEU A 209 -3.75 -7.30 -12.64
N ASP A 210 -4.94 -7.85 -12.44
CA ASP A 210 -6.14 -7.53 -13.21
C ASP A 210 -6.39 -6.02 -13.21
N ARG A 211 -6.83 -5.49 -14.36
CA ARG A 211 -7.10 -4.07 -14.62
C ARG A 211 -5.93 -3.12 -14.39
N CYS A 212 -4.70 -3.63 -14.24
CA CYS A 212 -3.50 -2.79 -14.28
C CYS A 212 -2.96 -2.68 -15.71
N PRO A 213 -2.57 -1.49 -16.17
CA PRO A 213 -2.04 -1.30 -17.52
C PRO A 213 -0.68 -2.01 -17.70
N ILE A 214 -0.50 -2.68 -18.84
CA ILE A 214 0.70 -3.46 -19.18
C ILE A 214 1.88 -2.56 -19.59
N ASN A 215 1.61 -1.42 -20.23
CA ASN A 215 2.63 -0.56 -20.86
C ASN A 215 2.96 0.69 -20.04
N GLY A 216 3.09 0.53 -18.72
CA GLY A 216 3.40 1.62 -17.79
C GLY A 216 2.20 2.53 -17.49
N GLY A 217 2.29 3.28 -16.39
CA GLY A 217 1.20 4.15 -15.93
C GLY A 217 0.27 3.50 -14.91
N VAL A 218 0.73 2.44 -14.23
CA VAL A 218 0.01 1.93 -13.06
C VAL A 218 -0.05 3.05 -12.03
N MET A 219 -1.24 3.29 -11.49
CA MET A 219 -1.53 4.32 -10.49
C MET A 219 -2.01 3.63 -9.21
N PRO A 220 -1.90 4.26 -8.03
CA PRO A 220 -2.42 3.70 -6.78
C PRO A 220 -3.88 3.23 -6.88
N ALA A 221 -4.72 3.94 -7.65
CA ALA A 221 -6.10 3.54 -7.89
C ALA A 221 -6.26 2.21 -8.66
N HIS A 222 -5.35 1.88 -9.59
CA HIS A 222 -5.36 0.57 -10.24
C HIS A 222 -5.08 -0.55 -9.22
N LEU A 223 -4.07 -0.34 -8.37
CA LEU A 223 -3.71 -1.25 -7.29
C LEU A 223 -4.79 -1.35 -6.20
N SER A 224 -5.65 -0.34 -6.06
CA SER A 224 -6.83 -0.35 -5.19
C SER A 224 -8.01 -1.12 -5.80
N ALA A 225 -8.14 -1.08 -7.12
CA ALA A 225 -9.29 -1.61 -7.85
C ALA A 225 -9.13 -3.09 -8.26
N THR A 226 -7.90 -3.58 -8.40
CA THR A 226 -7.63 -4.97 -8.80
C THR A 226 -8.28 -5.97 -7.82
N SER A 227 -8.84 -7.06 -8.35
CA SER A 227 -9.46 -8.15 -7.59
C SER A 227 -8.46 -9.20 -7.11
N ASP A 228 -7.24 -9.19 -7.63
CA ASP A 228 -6.21 -10.19 -7.32
C ASP A 228 -5.62 -10.00 -5.91
N LEU A 229 -5.88 -8.85 -5.32
CA LEU A 229 -5.51 -8.53 -3.95
C LEU A 229 -6.77 -8.45 -3.07
N GLU A 230 -6.70 -8.97 -1.87
CA GLU A 230 -7.72 -8.85 -0.83
C GLU A 230 -7.26 -7.88 0.27
N ASP A 231 -8.21 -7.31 1.01
CA ASP A 231 -7.90 -6.40 2.10
C ASP A 231 -7.48 -7.17 3.35
N VAL A 232 -6.37 -6.76 3.97
CA VAL A 232 -5.91 -7.33 5.24
C VAL A 232 -6.49 -6.54 6.39
N SER A 233 -7.13 -7.23 7.34
CA SER A 233 -7.72 -6.59 8.53
C SER A 233 -6.65 -6.26 9.57
N ILE A 234 -6.35 -4.97 9.69
CA ILE A 234 -5.37 -4.42 10.64
C ILE A 234 -6.12 -3.65 11.74
N PRO A 235 -6.28 -4.20 12.95
CA PRO A 235 -6.92 -3.51 14.04
C PRO A 235 -6.00 -2.42 14.60
N TRP A 236 -6.59 -1.49 15.34
CA TRP A 236 -5.83 -0.56 16.16
C TRP A 236 -5.41 -1.22 17.48
N VAL A 237 -4.27 -0.79 18.01
CA VAL A 237 -3.77 -1.14 19.34
C VAL A 237 -3.39 0.12 20.11
N LYS A 238 -3.54 0.10 21.43
CA LYS A 238 -3.20 1.21 22.31
C LYS A 238 -1.70 1.21 22.56
N VAL A 239 -1.08 2.38 22.46
CA VAL A 239 0.33 2.56 22.84
C VAL A 239 0.41 2.54 24.36
N ALA A 240 1.21 1.61 24.90
CA ALA A 240 1.46 1.48 26.34
C ALA A 240 2.41 2.56 26.87
#